data_AF-A0A5N6L143-F1
#
_entry.id   AF-A0A5N6L143-F1
#
_cell.length_a   1.000
_cell.length_b   1.000
_cell.length_c   1.000
_cell.angle_alpha   90.00
_cell.angle_beta   90.00
_cell.angle_gamma   90.00
#
_symmetry.space_group_name_H-M   'P 1'
#
loop_
_entity.id
_entity.type
_entity.pdbx_description
1 polymer ?
#
loop_
_entity_poly.entity_id
_entity_poly.type
_entity_poly.pdbx_seq_one_letter_code
_entity_poly.pdbx_strand_id
1 'polypeptide(L)'
;MAFVLADQQGWLRGRGKLPFEPVVCGDLAALRRAVTDGSADFFMWEHFTTKRHYDAGELKKIGEIPTPWNGWHIAAAGDETDGRLDEFVTPALAKAIEHFQENKQEAVDYISSNMAYSVEDASAWYDEVVYPKELGKVDMDGIKGAIASLQKAGVIEHNDAVPWKTVLGGASRAWGEDARAPK
;
A
#
# COMPACT_ATOMS: atom_id res chain seq x y z
N MET A 1 5.37 -7.84 -3.97
CA MET A 1 4.10 -8.48 -4.38
C MET A 1 4.27 -9.85 -5.02
N ALA A 2 5.22 -10.06 -5.96
CA ALA A 2 5.40 -11.37 -6.59
C ALA A 2 5.65 -12.52 -5.58
N PHE A 3 6.40 -12.26 -4.50
CA PHE A 3 6.56 -13.20 -3.39
C PHE A 3 5.25 -13.51 -2.66
N VAL A 4 4.43 -12.49 -2.39
CA VAL A 4 3.13 -12.65 -1.71
C VAL A 4 2.19 -13.51 -2.55
N LEU A 5 2.14 -13.27 -3.86
CA LEU A 5 1.38 -14.11 -4.80
C LEU A 5 1.86 -15.56 -4.75
N ALA A 6 3.18 -15.79 -4.87
CA ALA A 6 3.75 -17.12 -4.82
C ALA A 6 3.46 -17.84 -3.48
N ASP A 7 3.45 -17.10 -2.36
CA ASP A 7 3.10 -17.64 -1.06
C ASP A 7 1.63 -18.04 -0.96
N GLN A 8 0.71 -17.17 -1.38
CA GLN A 8 -0.73 -17.45 -1.39
C GLN A 8 -1.10 -18.64 -2.27
N GLN A 9 -0.36 -18.85 -3.36
CA GLN A 9 -0.57 -19.98 -4.27
C GLN A 9 0.22 -21.25 -3.87
N GLY A 10 0.99 -21.21 -2.78
CA GLY A 10 1.80 -22.34 -2.31
C GLY A 10 2.97 -22.70 -3.24
N TRP A 11 3.48 -21.76 -4.04
CA TRP A 11 4.54 -21.99 -5.02
C TRP A 11 5.96 -21.88 -4.43
N LEU A 12 6.12 -21.38 -3.21
CA LEU A 12 7.44 -21.17 -2.61
C LEU A 12 8.21 -22.49 -2.45
N ARG A 13 9.50 -22.48 -2.79
CA ARG A 13 10.41 -23.64 -2.70
C ARG A 13 11.27 -23.64 -1.44
N GLY A 14 10.86 -22.89 -0.43
CA GLY A 14 11.59 -22.65 0.81
C GLY A 14 11.59 -21.17 1.20
N ARG A 15 12.15 -20.85 2.37
CA ARG A 15 12.27 -19.46 2.85
C ARG A 15 13.12 -18.65 1.87
N GLY A 16 12.63 -17.46 1.50
CA GLY A 16 13.31 -16.52 0.59
C GLY A 16 13.51 -17.00 -0.85
N LYS A 17 12.95 -18.16 -1.24
CA LYS A 17 13.12 -18.73 -2.57
C LYS A 17 11.86 -18.61 -3.39
N LEU A 18 11.88 -17.66 -4.33
CA LEU A 18 10.86 -17.54 -5.34
C LEU A 18 10.88 -18.74 -6.30
N PRO A 19 9.71 -19.13 -6.85
CA PRO A 19 9.62 -20.18 -7.87
C PRO A 19 10.08 -19.71 -9.25
N PHE A 20 10.34 -18.42 -9.42
CA PHE A 20 10.77 -17.76 -10.66
C PHE A 20 12.01 -16.91 -10.40
N GLU A 21 12.79 -16.66 -11.45
CA GLU A 21 13.97 -15.81 -11.43
C GLU A 21 13.55 -14.33 -11.62
N PRO A 22 13.82 -13.43 -10.66
CA PRO A 22 13.50 -12.01 -10.82
C PRO A 22 14.40 -11.33 -11.85
N VAL A 23 13.80 -10.58 -12.78
CA VAL A 23 14.52 -9.70 -13.70
C VAL A 23 14.39 -8.25 -13.22
N VAL A 24 15.52 -7.55 -13.09
CA VAL A 24 15.52 -6.13 -12.68
C VAL A 24 15.21 -5.27 -13.88
N CYS A 25 13.95 -4.83 -13.97
CA CYS A 25 13.46 -3.89 -14.96
C CYS A 25 13.20 -2.56 -14.24
N GLY A 26 13.84 -1.47 -14.68
CA GLY A 26 13.86 -0.19 -13.98
C GLY A 26 12.49 0.44 -13.70
N ASP A 27 12.03 1.33 -14.57
CA ASP A 27 10.74 2.01 -14.41
C ASP A 27 9.59 1.27 -15.11
N LEU A 28 8.38 1.82 -15.03
CA LEU A 28 7.22 1.25 -15.70
C LEU A 28 7.42 1.11 -17.22
N ALA A 29 8.10 2.04 -17.89
CA ALA A 29 8.36 1.93 -19.32
C ALA A 29 9.33 0.78 -19.64
N ALA A 30 10.34 0.55 -18.80
CA ALA A 30 11.22 -0.61 -18.89
C ALA A 30 10.48 -1.92 -18.63
N LEU A 31 9.59 -1.96 -17.63
CA LEU A 31 8.75 -3.13 -17.34
C LEU A 31 7.85 -3.50 -18.53
N ARG A 32 7.21 -2.51 -19.17
CA ARG A 32 6.37 -2.74 -20.36
C ARG A 32 7.19 -3.28 -21.53
N ARG A 33 8.35 -2.67 -21.82
CA ARG A 33 9.24 -3.16 -22.89
C ARG A 33 9.71 -4.59 -22.63
N ALA A 34 10.10 -4.91 -21.40
CA ALA A 34 10.63 -6.22 -21.04
C ALA A 34 9.62 -7.36 -21.30
N VAL A 35 8.32 -7.14 -21.10
CA VAL A 35 7.30 -8.16 -21.43
C VAL A 35 6.96 -8.21 -22.91
N THR A 36 7.13 -7.11 -23.64
CA THR A 36 6.90 -7.06 -25.09
C THR A 36 8.06 -7.70 -25.87
N ASP A 37 9.30 -7.52 -25.43
CA ASP A 37 10.49 -8.06 -26.10
C ASP A 37 10.91 -9.46 -25.61
N GLY A 38 10.27 -9.96 -24.54
CA GLY A 38 10.52 -11.28 -23.98
C GLY A 38 11.64 -11.35 -22.95
N SER A 39 12.19 -10.21 -22.50
CA SER A 39 13.17 -10.15 -21.41
C SER A 39 12.57 -10.53 -20.04
N ALA A 40 11.25 -10.39 -19.86
CA ALA A 40 10.51 -10.83 -18.68
C ALA A 40 9.17 -11.46 -19.10
N ASP A 41 8.71 -12.47 -18.36
CA ASP A 41 7.44 -13.16 -18.69
C ASP A 41 6.20 -12.35 -18.27
N PHE A 42 6.28 -11.68 -17.12
CA PHE A 42 5.21 -10.83 -16.59
C PHE A 42 5.78 -9.83 -15.57
N PHE A 43 5.04 -8.77 -15.28
CA PHE A 43 5.29 -7.90 -14.14
C PHE A 43 3.99 -7.61 -13.39
N MET A 44 4.11 -7.02 -12.20
CA MET A 44 2.97 -6.59 -11.38
C MET A 44 3.06 -5.09 -11.15
N TRP A 45 1.94 -4.38 -11.26
CA TRP A 45 1.83 -2.95 -11.01
C TRP A 45 0.41 -2.57 -10.60
N GLU A 46 0.23 -1.33 -10.19
CA GLU A 46 -1.09 -0.77 -9.86
C GLU A 46 -2.03 -0.81 -11.09
N HIS A 47 -3.29 -1.16 -10.85
CA HIS A 47 -4.30 -1.48 -11.86
C HIS A 47 -4.61 -0.27 -12.75
N PHE A 48 -5.04 0.84 -12.15
CA PHE A 48 -5.47 2.02 -12.90
C PHE A 48 -4.31 2.64 -13.69
N THR A 49 -3.09 2.59 -13.14
CA THR A 49 -1.87 3.09 -13.79
C THR A 49 -1.52 2.29 -15.06
N THR A 50 -1.85 1.00 -15.08
CA THR A 50 -1.57 0.11 -16.23
C THR A 50 -2.74 -0.08 -17.18
N LYS A 51 -3.94 0.39 -16.81
CA LYS A 51 -5.19 0.13 -17.53
C LYS A 51 -5.18 0.55 -18.99
N ARG A 52 -4.85 1.80 -19.25
CA ARG A 52 -4.70 2.34 -20.61
C ARG A 52 -3.77 1.52 -21.52
N HIS A 53 -2.78 0.83 -20.96
CA HIS A 53 -1.80 0.07 -21.74
C HIS A 53 -2.36 -1.27 -22.20
N TYR A 54 -3.16 -1.95 -21.39
CA TYR A 54 -3.84 -3.15 -21.88
C TYR A 54 -5.09 -2.84 -22.70
N ASP A 55 -5.78 -1.71 -22.44
CA ASP A 55 -6.89 -1.26 -23.27
C ASP A 55 -6.42 -0.87 -24.69
N ALA A 56 -5.19 -0.34 -24.81
CA ALA A 56 -4.54 -0.08 -26.10
C ALA A 56 -3.95 -1.33 -26.77
N GLY A 57 -4.00 -2.50 -26.11
CA GLY A 57 -3.43 -3.75 -26.62
C GLY A 57 -1.89 -3.85 -26.52
N GLU A 58 -1.21 -2.89 -25.88
CA GLU A 58 0.24 -2.96 -25.60
C GLU A 58 0.55 -4.05 -24.58
N LEU A 59 -0.29 -4.17 -23.55
CA LEU A 59 -0.18 -5.16 -22.48
C LEU A 59 -1.36 -6.12 -22.48
N LYS A 60 -1.20 -7.26 -21.80
CA LYS A 60 -2.29 -8.19 -21.50
C LYS A 60 -2.44 -8.35 -19.99
N LYS A 61 -3.59 -7.97 -19.43
CA LYS A 61 -3.92 -8.26 -18.02
C LYS A 61 -4.15 -9.77 -17.87
N ILE A 62 -3.35 -10.43 -17.03
CA ILE A 62 -3.46 -11.88 -16.76
C ILE A 62 -4.10 -12.19 -15.41
N GLY A 63 -4.20 -11.21 -14.52
CA GLY A 63 -4.77 -11.37 -13.19
C GLY A 63 -4.55 -10.13 -12.31
N GLU A 64 -5.00 -10.22 -11.08
CA GLU A 64 -4.85 -9.21 -10.04
C GLU A 64 -4.72 -9.88 -8.67
N ILE A 65 -4.13 -9.16 -7.72
CA ILE A 65 -4.01 -9.61 -6.34
C ILE A 65 -4.10 -8.37 -5.44
N PRO A 66 -5.04 -8.34 -4.49
CA PRO A 66 -5.10 -7.25 -3.51
C PRO A 66 -3.90 -7.32 -2.57
N THR A 67 -3.43 -6.17 -2.11
CA THR A 67 -2.43 -6.13 -1.04
C THR A 67 -3.08 -6.63 0.27
N PRO A 68 -2.41 -7.50 1.04
CA PRO A 68 -2.98 -8.00 2.30
C PRO A 68 -2.83 -6.99 3.46
N TRP A 69 -2.31 -5.80 3.18
CA TRP A 69 -2.16 -4.67 4.10
C TRP A 69 -2.59 -3.37 3.40
N ASN A 70 -2.80 -2.31 4.18
CA ASN A 70 -3.15 -0.97 3.66
C ASN A 70 -2.08 -0.44 2.70
N GLY A 71 -2.50 0.07 1.54
CA GLY A 71 -1.60 0.52 0.47
C GLY A 71 -0.82 1.80 0.79
N TRP A 72 -1.26 2.59 1.77
CA TRP A 72 -0.71 3.91 2.10
C TRP A 72 -0.50 4.09 3.60
N HIS A 73 0.60 4.77 3.96
CA HIS A 73 0.95 5.13 5.33
C HIS A 73 1.59 6.52 5.35
N ILE A 74 1.49 7.21 6.48
CA ILE A 74 2.18 8.49 6.72
C ILE A 74 3.35 8.19 7.67
N ALA A 75 4.55 8.57 7.26
CA ALA A 75 5.75 8.48 8.08
C ALA A 75 6.32 9.88 8.30
N ALA A 76 6.78 10.15 9.52
CA ALA A 76 7.43 11.40 9.89
C ALA A 76 8.78 11.10 10.54
N ALA A 77 9.75 12.00 10.33
CA ALA A 77 11.00 12.01 11.05
C ALA A 77 10.92 13.00 12.22
N GLY A 78 11.31 12.58 13.42
CA GLY A 78 11.22 13.40 14.62
C GLY A 78 11.12 12.53 15.87
N ASP A 79 10.99 13.20 17.02
CA ASP A 79 10.66 12.53 18.28
C ASP A 79 9.15 12.32 18.39
N GLU A 80 8.73 11.30 19.13
CA GLU A 80 7.32 10.98 19.40
C GLU A 80 6.57 12.09 20.16
N THR A 81 7.30 13.02 20.76
CA THR A 81 6.77 14.21 21.42
C THR A 81 6.50 15.38 20.47
N ASP A 82 6.87 15.25 19.19
CA ASP A 82 6.67 16.28 18.18
C ASP A 82 5.21 16.31 17.69
N GLY A 83 4.41 17.21 18.26
CA GLY A 83 2.99 17.35 17.95
C GLY A 83 2.65 17.81 16.52
N ARG A 84 3.64 18.10 15.67
CA ARG A 84 3.39 18.51 14.26
C ARG A 84 2.72 17.42 13.44
N LEU A 85 3.00 16.15 13.73
CA LEU A 85 2.34 15.04 13.05
C LEU A 85 0.85 15.01 13.40
N ASP A 86 0.51 15.18 14.67
CA ASP A 86 -0.89 15.21 15.12
C ASP A 86 -1.65 16.41 14.55
N GLU A 87 -0.99 17.57 14.46
CA GLU A 87 -1.53 18.78 13.83
C GLU A 87 -1.72 18.63 12.31
N PHE A 88 -0.90 17.83 11.64
CA PHE A 88 -1.11 17.52 10.22
C PHE A 88 -2.24 16.51 10.03
N VAL A 89 -2.21 15.40 10.79
CA VAL A 89 -3.10 14.25 10.59
C VAL A 89 -4.54 14.57 11.01
N THR A 90 -4.75 15.21 12.16
CA THR A 90 -6.09 15.24 12.76
C THR A 90 -6.98 16.40 12.25
N PRO A 91 -6.48 17.64 12.04
CA PRO A 91 -7.30 18.72 11.47
C PRO A 91 -7.10 18.92 9.96
N ALA A 92 -5.87 18.89 9.44
CA ALA A 92 -5.61 19.28 8.05
C ALA A 92 -5.95 18.14 7.08
N LEU A 93 -5.42 16.95 7.34
CA LEU A 93 -5.67 15.78 6.49
C LEU A 93 -7.13 15.33 6.57
N ALA A 94 -7.74 15.33 7.75
CA ALA A 94 -9.17 15.03 7.91
C ALA A 94 -10.03 15.89 6.99
N LYS A 95 -9.82 17.22 7.04
CA LYS A 95 -10.55 18.17 6.20
C LYS A 95 -10.30 17.95 4.71
N ALA A 96 -9.07 17.64 4.32
CA ALA A 96 -8.73 17.36 2.92
C ALA A 96 -9.41 16.07 2.41
N ILE A 97 -9.48 15.03 3.24
CA ILE A 97 -10.20 13.79 2.92
C ILE A 97 -11.69 14.03 2.80
N GLU A 98 -12.29 14.77 3.75
CA GLU A 98 -13.71 15.14 3.71
C GLU A 98 -14.03 15.93 2.43
N HIS A 99 -13.24 16.97 2.13
CA HIS A 99 -13.38 17.74 0.89
C HIS A 99 -13.27 16.82 -0.34
N PHE A 100 -12.26 15.95 -0.38
CA PHE A 100 -12.10 15.01 -1.49
C PHE A 100 -13.34 14.13 -1.66
N GLN A 101 -13.86 13.55 -0.57
CA GLN A 101 -15.01 12.63 -0.57
C GLN A 101 -16.34 13.31 -0.93
N GLU A 102 -16.50 14.59 -0.60
CA GLU A 102 -17.69 15.38 -0.93
C GLU A 102 -17.67 15.96 -2.36
N ASN A 103 -16.49 16.07 -2.98
CA ASN A 103 -16.29 16.76 -4.25
C ASN A 103 -15.79 15.82 -5.36
N LYS A 104 -16.53 14.73 -5.62
CA LYS A 104 -16.17 13.72 -6.64
C LYS A 104 -15.82 14.31 -8.00
N GLN A 105 -16.66 15.19 -8.55
CA GLN A 105 -16.43 15.74 -9.89
C GLN A 105 -15.15 16.56 -9.95
N GLU A 106 -14.89 17.40 -8.93
CA GLU A 106 -13.65 18.17 -8.81
C GLU A 106 -12.42 17.24 -8.77
N ALA A 107 -12.49 16.16 -7.98
CA ALA A 107 -11.42 15.17 -7.90
C ALA A 107 -11.17 14.47 -9.23
N VAL A 108 -12.23 14.03 -9.92
CA VAL A 108 -12.14 13.35 -11.22
C VAL A 108 -11.57 14.28 -12.29
N ASP A 109 -12.02 15.53 -12.34
CA ASP A 109 -11.52 16.54 -13.28
C ASP A 109 -10.04 16.83 -13.03
N TYR A 110 -9.66 16.98 -11.75
CA TYR A 110 -8.27 17.19 -11.37
C TYR A 110 -7.37 16.02 -11.77
N ILE A 111 -7.76 14.79 -11.44
CA ILE A 111 -6.96 13.59 -11.72
C ILE A 111 -6.82 13.38 -13.23
N SER A 112 -7.92 13.45 -13.98
CA SER A 112 -7.88 13.24 -15.43
C SER A 112 -7.15 14.34 -16.20
N SER A 113 -7.11 15.57 -15.68
CA SER A 113 -6.42 16.71 -16.32
C SER A 113 -4.93 16.81 -15.97
N ASN A 114 -4.53 16.37 -14.78
CA ASN A 114 -3.16 16.52 -14.26
C ASN A 114 -2.37 15.22 -14.22
N MET A 115 -3.06 14.08 -14.29
CA MET A 115 -2.46 12.76 -14.28
C MET A 115 -2.88 11.99 -15.53
N ALA A 116 -2.24 10.85 -15.72
CA ALA A 116 -2.26 10.17 -16.99
C ALA A 116 -3.41 9.12 -17.09
N TYR A 117 -4.60 9.52 -16.63
CA TYR A 117 -5.84 8.72 -16.54
C TYR A 117 -6.95 9.34 -17.41
N SER A 118 -7.84 8.52 -17.97
CA SER A 118 -9.06 9.03 -18.57
C SER A 118 -10.06 9.48 -17.49
N VAL A 119 -11.09 10.24 -17.88
CA VAL A 119 -12.17 10.65 -16.96
C VAL A 119 -12.88 9.41 -16.40
N GLU A 120 -13.11 8.40 -17.24
CA GLU A 120 -13.77 7.16 -16.86
C GLU A 120 -12.94 6.37 -15.86
N ASP A 121 -11.63 6.21 -16.11
CA ASP A 121 -10.73 5.48 -15.22
C ASP A 121 -10.51 6.23 -13.90
N ALA A 122 -10.42 7.56 -13.93
CA ALA A 122 -10.31 8.39 -12.73
C ALA A 122 -11.58 8.29 -11.87
N SER A 123 -12.76 8.28 -12.49
CA SER A 123 -14.04 8.11 -11.80
C SER A 123 -14.17 6.72 -11.19
N ALA A 124 -13.78 5.67 -11.90
CA ALA A 124 -13.77 4.30 -11.39
C ALA A 124 -12.80 4.14 -10.21
N TRP A 125 -11.60 4.71 -10.31
CA TRP A 125 -10.64 4.73 -9.20
C TRP A 125 -11.20 5.45 -7.96
N TYR A 126 -11.87 6.59 -8.17
CA TYR A 126 -12.48 7.34 -7.08
C TYR A 126 -13.52 6.50 -6.32
N ASP A 127 -14.29 5.68 -7.03
CA ASP A 127 -15.31 4.83 -6.40
C ASP A 127 -14.73 3.65 -5.62
N GLU A 128 -13.48 3.26 -5.90
CA GLU A 128 -12.79 2.17 -5.20
C GLU A 128 -11.94 2.65 -4.02
N VAL A 129 -11.47 3.90 -4.02
CA VAL A 129 -10.59 4.41 -2.95
C VAL A 129 -11.35 4.61 -1.65
N VAL A 130 -10.85 4.01 -0.57
CA VAL A 130 -11.41 4.14 0.77
C VAL A 130 -10.37 4.73 1.71
N TYR A 131 -10.72 5.86 2.32
CA TYR A 131 -9.92 6.48 3.38
C TYR A 131 -10.37 5.97 4.76
N PRO A 132 -9.44 5.88 5.74
CA PRO A 132 -9.78 5.46 7.10
C PRO A 132 -10.73 6.46 7.78
N LYS A 133 -11.71 5.94 8.52
CA LYS A 133 -12.68 6.76 9.30
C LYS A 133 -12.03 7.47 10.49
N GLU A 134 -11.02 6.84 11.08
CA GLU A 134 -10.31 7.34 12.25
C GLU A 134 -8.85 7.56 11.90
N LEU A 135 -8.47 8.82 11.67
CA LEU A 135 -7.08 9.22 11.48
C LEU A 135 -6.30 9.13 12.79
N GLY A 136 -4.99 8.90 12.69
CA GLY A 136 -4.11 8.71 13.84
C GLY A 136 -4.11 7.29 14.43
N LYS A 137 -5.02 6.40 13.98
CA LYS A 137 -4.95 4.97 14.28
C LYS A 137 -4.29 4.20 13.15
N VAL A 138 -3.41 3.28 13.53
CA VAL A 138 -2.64 2.45 12.61
C VAL A 138 -3.07 0.99 12.76
N ASP A 139 -3.30 0.31 11.64
CA ASP A 139 -3.53 -1.13 11.60
C ASP A 139 -2.21 -1.88 11.87
N MET A 140 -1.97 -2.15 13.15
CA MET A 140 -0.75 -2.83 13.59
C MET A 140 -0.67 -4.28 13.12
N ASP A 141 -1.82 -4.94 12.87
CA ASP A 141 -1.81 -6.32 12.41
C ASP A 141 -1.47 -6.39 10.93
N GLY A 142 -1.96 -5.44 10.12
CA GLY A 142 -1.51 -5.24 8.74
C GLY A 142 0.00 -4.99 8.64
N ILE A 143 0.56 -4.13 9.51
CA ILE A 143 2.01 -3.87 9.57
C ILE A 143 2.79 -5.15 9.93
N LYS A 144 2.36 -5.87 10.97
CA LYS A 144 3.00 -7.15 11.36
C LYS A 144 2.93 -8.18 10.24
N GLY A 145 1.81 -8.25 9.51
CA GLY A 145 1.64 -9.12 8.34
C GLY A 145 2.59 -8.78 7.20
N ALA A 146 2.78 -7.48 6.91
CA ALA A 146 3.74 -7.00 5.93
C ALA A 146 5.18 -7.37 6.33
N ILE A 147 5.56 -7.11 7.58
CA ILE A 147 6.88 -7.46 8.12
C ILE A 147 7.12 -8.97 8.05
N ALA A 148 6.15 -9.79 8.48
CA ALA A 148 6.25 -11.25 8.42
C ALA A 148 6.44 -11.74 6.97
N SER A 149 5.74 -11.14 6.02
CA SER A 149 5.88 -11.45 4.60
C SER A 149 7.28 -11.10 4.08
N LEU A 150 7.81 -9.93 4.44
CA LEU A 150 9.16 -9.49 4.06
C LEU A 150 10.26 -10.35 4.70
N GLN A 151 10.09 -10.75 5.96
CA GLN A 151 11.00 -11.68 6.66
C GLN A 151 10.98 -13.07 6.03
N LYS A 152 9.79 -13.58 5.68
CA LYS A 152 9.63 -14.86 4.98
C LYS A 152 10.26 -14.82 3.58
N ALA A 153 10.21 -13.66 2.93
CA ALA A 153 10.88 -13.37 1.67
C ALA A 153 12.40 -13.20 1.80
N GLY A 154 12.94 -13.10 3.02
CA GLY A 154 14.37 -12.84 3.24
C GLY A 154 14.82 -11.43 2.85
N VAL A 155 13.88 -10.49 2.70
CA VAL A 155 14.17 -9.09 2.35
C VAL A 155 14.67 -8.32 3.57
N ILE A 156 14.13 -8.64 4.75
CA ILE A 156 14.54 -8.07 6.03
C ILE A 156 14.85 -9.19 7.01
N GLU A 157 15.80 -8.93 7.91
CA GLU A 157 16.15 -9.88 8.96
C GLU A 157 15.11 -9.90 10.08
N HIS A 158 15.08 -11.00 10.84
CA HIS A 158 14.31 -11.03 12.08
C HIS A 158 15.05 -10.19 13.12
N ASN A 159 14.46 -9.06 13.49
CA ASN A 159 15.04 -8.17 14.48
C ASN A 159 14.07 -7.99 15.64
N ASP A 160 14.31 -8.74 16.72
CA ASP A 160 13.58 -8.62 18.00
C ASP A 160 13.82 -7.26 18.68
N ALA A 161 14.79 -6.47 18.21
CA ALA A 161 15.22 -5.23 18.81
C ALA A 161 14.55 -3.98 18.22
N VAL A 162 13.59 -4.09 17.29
CA VAL A 162 12.74 -2.93 16.94
C VAL A 162 11.63 -2.84 17.99
N PRO A 163 11.74 -1.97 19.00
CA PRO A 163 10.72 -1.83 20.00
C PRO A 163 9.57 -1.10 19.31
N TRP A 164 8.52 -1.83 18.96
CA TRP A 164 7.28 -1.28 18.37
C TRP A 164 6.61 -0.24 19.28
N LYS A 165 7.10 -0.06 20.51
CA LYS A 165 6.71 0.97 21.46
C LYS A 165 7.02 2.41 21.00
N THR A 166 7.84 2.63 19.96
CA THR A 166 8.30 3.97 19.55
C THR A 166 7.67 4.48 18.24
N VAL A 167 6.58 3.86 17.77
CA VAL A 167 5.70 4.44 16.72
C VAL A 167 4.40 4.96 17.32
N LEU A 168 4.27 4.89 18.64
CA LEU A 168 3.07 5.27 19.37
C LEU A 168 3.27 6.63 20.02
N GLY A 169 3.15 7.68 19.21
CA GLY A 169 2.71 9.01 19.66
C GLY A 169 1.25 8.96 20.12
N GLY A 170 0.95 8.05 21.04
CA GLY A 170 -0.26 8.02 21.84
C GLY A 170 0.26 7.91 23.25
N ALA A 171 0.35 9.06 23.91
CA ALA A 171 0.79 9.27 25.28
C ALA A 171 0.97 7.96 26.07
N SER A 172 2.18 7.79 26.60
CA SER A 172 2.40 7.14 27.89
C SER A 172 1.43 7.72 28.94
N ARG A 173 0.20 7.22 28.94
CA ARG A 173 -0.68 7.09 30.09
C ARG A 173 -0.96 5.61 30.17
N ALA A 174 -0.44 5.03 31.23
CA ALA A 174 -0.70 3.67 31.66
C ALA A 174 -2.17 3.31 31.43
N TRP A 175 -2.42 2.39 30.50
CA TRP A 175 -3.63 1.59 30.53
C TRP A 175 -3.23 0.28 31.20
N GLY A 176 -3.42 0.28 32.52
CA GLY A 176 -3.21 -0.89 33.35
C GLY A 176 -4.06 -2.06 32.89
N GLU A 177 -3.55 -3.23 33.20
CA GLU A 177 -4.36 -4.40 33.53
C GLU A 177 -5.46 -3.96 34.51
N ASP A 178 -6.68 -3.77 34.01
CA ASP A 178 -7.93 -4.21 34.64
C ASP A 178 -9.13 -3.55 33.97
N ALA A 179 -9.85 -4.35 33.19
CA ALA A 179 -11.30 -4.27 33.09
C ALA A 179 -11.83 -5.61 32.54
N ARG A 180 -11.59 -6.69 33.29
CA ARG A 180 -12.63 -7.71 33.40
C ARG A 180 -13.75 -7.09 34.22
N ALA A 181 -14.93 -6.98 33.64
CA ALA A 181 -16.16 -6.90 34.41
C ALA A 181 -17.36 -7.34 33.56
N PRO A 182 -18.41 -7.86 34.20
CA PRO A 182 -19.15 -9.04 33.73
C PRO A 182 -20.58 -8.73 33.25
N LYS A 183 -21.10 -9.66 32.44
CA LYS A 183 -22.48 -9.82 31.94
C LYS A 183 -23.11 -8.64 31.21
#